data_AF-A0A965G2F8-F1
#
_entry.id   AF-A0A965G2F8-F1
#
_cell.length_a   1.000
_cell.length_b   1.000
_cell.length_c   1.000
_cell.angle_alpha   90.00
_cell.angle_beta   90.00
_cell.angle_gamma   90.00
#
_symmetry.space_group_name_H-M   'P 1'
#
loop_
_entity.id
_entity.type
_entity.pdbx_description
1 polymer ?
#
loop_
_entity_poly.entity_id
_entity_poly.type
_entity_poly.pdbx_seq_one_letter_code
_entity_poly.pdbx_strand_id
1 'polypeptide(L)'
;MARARPSRDLTAPVVVVGSGIAGLSFALKAARHAPVLLLTKKNAAESNTNYAQGGIACVTSAEDSCELHVRDTLEAGAGLCREEVVRRVVQEGPARVAELIELGVRFTEREEGGGGPDLGKEGGHTKRRVLHAGDITGRELERALLSTVRSHPRITIRENMVAIDLITAKKLKRRLPNRVLGLYVLDANRQKVEAVAASAVVLATGGCGKCYLYTTNPAIATGDGVAMAYRAGVAVVNLEFVQFHPTCLFHPEAQTFLISEALRGEGALVVNAAGEDFTRKTDPRGSLAPRDIVARAIDEEMKESGAACVYLDIRSRGSGFLEQRFPEITGTLRKLGIDPARQPIPVVPAAHYQCGGVQARLDGRTSLPGLLALGEVACTGLHGANRLASNSLLEALVMAHEAAAKLPSLLGRGSGPEKLPEWKEGQAHDADELVVITHNWREIRQLMWDYVGIARTTKRLLRAQSRLKLLLKE
;
A
#
# COMPACT_ATOMS: atom_id res chain seq x y z
N MET A 1 39.53 13.01 -18.65
CA MET A 1 38.09 12.68 -18.62
C MET A 1 37.44 13.32 -17.41
N ALA A 2 36.61 14.35 -17.62
CA ALA A 2 35.93 15.07 -16.55
C ALA A 2 34.87 14.17 -15.91
N ARG A 3 35.01 13.87 -14.62
CA ARG A 3 34.06 13.05 -13.86
C ARG A 3 32.75 13.82 -13.68
N ALA A 4 31.63 13.22 -14.07
CA ALA A 4 30.31 13.81 -13.92
C ALA A 4 30.03 14.06 -12.43
N ARG A 5 29.81 15.32 -12.05
CA ARG A 5 29.20 15.63 -10.76
C ARG A 5 27.75 15.12 -10.80
N PRO A 6 27.20 14.57 -9.69
CA PRO A 6 25.76 14.33 -9.64
C PRO A 6 25.05 15.64 -10.01
N SER A 7 23.95 15.53 -10.76
CA SER A 7 23.15 16.71 -11.09
C SER A 7 22.83 17.45 -9.78
N ARG A 8 22.91 18.80 -9.77
CA ARG A 8 22.63 19.64 -8.58
C ARG A 8 21.26 19.37 -7.94
N ASP A 9 20.44 18.65 -8.68
CA ASP A 9 19.05 18.30 -8.47
C ASP A 9 18.83 17.02 -7.66
N LEU A 10 19.88 16.24 -7.38
CA LEU A 10 19.82 14.96 -6.65
C LEU A 10 20.59 15.00 -5.32
N THR A 11 20.65 16.17 -4.67
CA THR A 11 21.36 16.33 -3.40
C THR A 11 20.42 16.81 -2.31
N ALA A 12 20.16 15.97 -1.31
CA ALA A 12 19.46 16.35 -0.09
C ALA A 12 19.92 15.46 1.08
N PRO A 13 19.98 15.99 2.32
CA PRO A 13 20.31 15.18 3.49
C PRO A 13 19.25 14.11 3.80
N VAL A 14 18.03 14.30 3.31
CA VAL A 14 16.91 13.37 3.47
C VAL A 14 16.40 12.97 2.09
N VAL A 15 16.39 11.67 1.83
CA VAL A 15 15.79 11.10 0.61
C VAL A 15 14.59 10.26 0.98
N VAL A 16 13.46 10.54 0.36
CA VAL A 16 12.21 9.77 0.48
C VAL A 16 11.99 9.01 -0.82
N VAL A 17 11.76 7.70 -0.73
CA VAL A 17 11.48 6.84 -1.88
C VAL A 17 10.02 6.42 -1.84
N GLY A 18 9.21 7.03 -2.69
CA GLY A 18 7.77 6.82 -2.79
C GLY A 18 6.97 8.11 -2.52
N SER A 19 5.98 8.36 -3.38
CA SER A 19 5.10 9.54 -3.35
C SER A 19 3.68 9.24 -2.85
N GLY A 20 3.45 8.12 -2.18
CA GLY A 20 2.17 7.87 -1.50
C GLY A 20 2.03 8.71 -0.21
N ILE A 21 0.90 8.57 0.48
CA ILE A 21 0.58 9.35 1.69
C ILE A 21 1.70 9.36 2.74
N ALA A 22 2.34 8.22 3.01
CA ALA A 22 3.45 8.12 3.97
C ALA A 22 4.63 9.04 3.57
N GLY A 23 5.03 8.98 2.29
CA GLY A 23 6.16 9.72 1.76
C GLY A 23 5.88 11.22 1.68
N LEU A 24 4.70 11.61 1.17
CA LEU A 24 4.30 13.02 1.05
C LEU A 24 4.13 13.68 2.42
N SER A 25 3.41 13.02 3.34
CA SER A 25 3.21 13.55 4.70
C SER A 25 4.53 13.64 5.47
N PHE A 26 5.43 12.65 5.32
CA PHE A 26 6.75 12.74 5.92
C PHE A 26 7.57 13.87 5.31
N ALA A 27 7.58 14.02 3.98
CA ALA A 27 8.35 15.07 3.30
C ALA A 27 7.94 16.47 3.76
N LEU A 28 6.64 16.76 3.89
CA LEU A 28 6.12 18.04 4.39
C LEU A 28 6.61 18.35 5.81
N LYS A 29 6.63 17.35 6.69
CA LYS A 29 7.07 17.52 8.08
C LYS A 29 8.60 17.60 8.18
N ALA A 30 9.31 16.70 7.50
CA ALA A 30 10.76 16.65 7.43
C ALA A 30 11.36 17.93 6.85
N ALA A 31 10.68 18.52 5.85
CA ALA A 31 11.10 19.75 5.21
C ALA A 31 11.17 20.93 6.18
N ARG A 32 10.53 20.87 7.37
CA ARG A 32 10.70 21.87 8.44
C ARG A 32 12.12 21.88 9.00
N HIS A 33 12.80 20.74 8.96
CA HIS A 33 14.11 20.52 9.58
C HIS A 33 15.26 20.50 8.57
N ALA A 34 15.06 19.97 7.36
CA ALA A 34 16.11 19.85 6.36
C ALA A 34 15.55 19.76 4.92
N PRO A 35 16.33 20.07 3.88
CA PRO A 35 15.92 19.82 2.49
C PRO A 35 15.62 18.34 2.24
N VAL A 36 14.58 18.07 1.45
CA VAL A 36 14.09 16.71 1.13
C VAL A 36 14.11 16.49 -0.37
N LEU A 37 14.69 15.37 -0.80
CA LEU A 37 14.55 14.84 -2.15
C LEU A 37 13.53 13.70 -2.13
N LEU A 38 12.41 13.86 -2.82
CA LEU A 38 11.39 12.83 -2.98
C LEU A 38 11.53 12.18 -4.35
N LEU A 39 11.82 10.89 -4.36
CA LEU A 39 11.97 10.06 -5.56
C LEU A 39 10.73 9.20 -5.74
N THR A 40 10.21 9.14 -6.95
CA THR A 40 9.09 8.25 -7.29
C THR A 40 9.30 7.60 -8.65
N LYS A 41 8.95 6.32 -8.75
CA LYS A 41 9.35 5.47 -9.89
C LYS A 41 8.53 5.69 -11.15
N LYS A 42 7.40 6.38 -11.06
CA LYS A 42 6.53 6.79 -12.16
C LYS A 42 6.10 8.24 -11.91
N ASN A 43 4.92 8.63 -12.39
CA ASN A 43 4.28 9.89 -12.03
C ASN A 43 4.05 9.94 -10.51
N ALA A 44 4.13 11.13 -9.91
CA ALA A 44 3.96 11.29 -8.47
C ALA A 44 2.57 10.89 -7.94
N ALA A 45 1.52 10.93 -8.79
CA ALA A 45 0.17 10.50 -8.47
C ALA A 45 -0.07 8.99 -8.68
N GLU A 46 0.90 8.26 -9.26
CA GLU A 46 0.80 6.82 -9.42
C GLU A 46 1.20 6.15 -8.10
N SER A 47 0.21 5.86 -7.24
CA SER A 47 0.42 5.28 -5.91
C SER A 47 -0.79 4.45 -5.46
N ASN A 48 -0.58 3.50 -4.53
CA ASN A 48 -1.71 2.79 -3.86
C ASN A 48 -2.65 3.79 -3.16
N THR A 49 -2.13 4.96 -2.72
CA THR A 49 -2.93 6.00 -2.08
C THR A 49 -3.98 6.53 -3.03
N ASN A 50 -3.65 6.83 -4.29
CA ASN A 50 -4.57 7.44 -5.26
C ASN A 50 -5.84 6.62 -5.47
N TYR A 51 -5.69 5.29 -5.44
CA TYR A 51 -6.75 4.33 -5.72
C TYR A 51 -7.55 3.93 -4.46
N ALA A 52 -7.26 4.50 -3.29
CA ALA A 52 -8.02 4.22 -2.08
C ALA A 52 -9.45 4.77 -2.20
N GLN A 53 -10.45 3.90 -2.09
CA GLN A 53 -11.87 4.29 -2.21
C GLN A 53 -12.50 4.60 -0.84
N GLY A 54 -12.32 3.70 0.14
CA GLY A 54 -12.99 3.74 1.45
C GLY A 54 -12.71 5.01 2.24
N GLY A 55 -11.67 5.01 3.07
CA GLY A 55 -11.27 6.25 3.73
C GLY A 55 -10.23 6.11 4.82
N ILE A 56 -10.24 7.04 5.76
CA ILE A 56 -9.36 7.03 6.93
C ILE A 56 -10.22 6.76 8.16
N ALA A 57 -9.95 5.65 8.85
CA ALA A 57 -10.60 5.37 10.13
C ALA A 57 -10.03 6.29 11.21
N CYS A 58 -10.85 7.13 11.82
CA CYS A 58 -10.43 8.04 12.88
C CYS A 58 -11.60 8.42 13.78
N VAL A 59 -11.38 8.42 15.09
CA VAL A 59 -12.39 8.79 16.08
C VAL A 59 -12.56 10.31 16.12
N THR A 60 -13.55 10.83 15.39
CA THR A 60 -13.88 12.28 15.34
C THR A 60 -15.26 12.61 15.89
N SER A 61 -16.08 11.60 16.20
CA SER A 61 -17.42 11.76 16.76
C SER A 61 -17.44 11.51 18.27
N ALA A 62 -18.28 12.24 19.00
CA ALA A 62 -18.54 12.02 20.43
C ALA A 62 -19.27 10.69 20.71
N GLU A 63 -19.88 10.07 19.70
CA GLU A 63 -20.56 8.77 19.82
C GLU A 63 -19.61 7.56 19.74
N ASP A 64 -18.31 7.82 19.57
CA ASP A 64 -17.24 6.85 19.42
C ASP A 64 -16.12 7.10 20.43
N SER A 65 -15.19 6.15 20.57
CA SER A 65 -14.05 6.29 21.48
C SER A 65 -12.81 5.58 20.97
N CYS A 66 -11.63 6.06 21.40
CA CYS A 66 -10.36 5.42 21.09
C CYS A 66 -10.34 3.96 21.54
N GLU A 67 -10.91 3.63 22.71
CA GLU A 67 -10.94 2.26 23.22
C GLU A 67 -11.74 1.31 22.33
N LEU A 68 -12.85 1.78 21.74
CA LEU A 68 -13.60 0.98 20.77
C LEU A 68 -12.77 0.73 19.51
N HIS A 69 -12.04 1.72 19.01
CA HIS A 69 -11.19 1.56 17.83
C HIS A 69 -9.98 0.67 18.09
N VAL A 70 -9.38 0.76 19.29
CA VAL A 70 -8.32 -0.16 19.72
C VAL A 70 -8.84 -1.59 19.73
N ARG A 71 -9.99 -1.84 20.37
CA ARG A 71 -10.61 -3.18 20.40
C ARG A 71 -10.88 -3.73 19.01
N ASP A 72 -11.52 -2.94 18.14
CA ASP A 72 -11.81 -3.37 16.76
C ASP A 72 -10.53 -3.72 16.00
N THR A 73 -9.44 -2.98 16.24
CA THR A 73 -8.14 -3.24 15.59
C THR A 73 -7.46 -4.51 16.12
N LEU A 74 -7.48 -4.72 17.43
CA LEU A 74 -6.89 -5.91 18.07
C LEU A 74 -7.63 -7.19 17.65
N GLU A 75 -8.97 -7.13 17.59
CA GLU A 75 -9.80 -8.24 17.13
C GLU A 75 -9.51 -8.55 15.67
N ALA A 76 -9.49 -7.54 14.80
CA ALA A 76 -9.18 -7.71 13.39
C ALA A 76 -7.79 -8.30 13.14
N GLY A 77 -6.79 -7.95 13.96
CA GLY A 77 -5.42 -8.44 13.83
C GLY A 77 -5.15 -9.84 14.39
N ALA A 78 -6.19 -10.54 14.85
CA ALA A 78 -6.17 -11.94 15.27
C ALA A 78 -5.08 -12.26 16.32
N GLY A 79 -4.92 -11.39 17.31
CA GLY A 79 -4.00 -11.60 18.45
C GLY A 79 -2.52 -11.36 18.16
N LEU A 80 -2.14 -10.97 16.93
CA LEU A 80 -0.75 -10.65 16.57
C LEU A 80 -0.45 -9.14 16.52
N CYS A 81 -1.43 -8.31 16.88
CA CYS A 81 -1.21 -6.87 17.04
C CYS A 81 -0.26 -6.56 18.20
N ARG A 82 0.50 -5.48 18.04
CA ARG A 82 1.20 -4.81 19.15
C ARG A 82 0.31 -3.73 19.74
N GLU A 83 -0.30 -4.01 20.89
CA GLU A 83 -1.32 -3.13 21.47
C GLU A 83 -0.82 -1.71 21.74
N GLU A 84 0.44 -1.53 22.15
CA GLU A 84 1.04 -0.22 22.36
C GLU A 84 1.10 0.61 21.08
N VAL A 85 1.35 -0.04 19.94
CA VAL A 85 1.34 0.60 18.61
C VAL A 85 -0.09 0.94 18.21
N VAL A 86 -1.03 0.02 18.41
CA VAL A 86 -2.46 0.23 18.12
C VAL A 86 -2.99 1.45 18.87
N ARG A 87 -2.78 1.49 20.20
CA ARG A 87 -3.23 2.60 21.05
C ARG A 87 -2.63 3.92 20.59
N ARG A 88 -1.33 3.96 20.33
CA ARG A 88 -0.65 5.18 19.90
C ARG A 88 -1.18 5.69 18.56
N VAL A 89 -1.38 4.80 17.57
CA VAL A 89 -1.91 5.18 16.25
C VAL A 89 -3.34 5.71 16.34
N VAL A 90 -4.21 5.04 17.12
CA VAL A 90 -5.59 5.47 17.32
C VAL A 90 -5.66 6.84 18.02
N GLN A 91 -4.87 7.03 19.08
CA GLN A 91 -4.85 8.27 19.86
C GLN A 91 -4.32 9.48 19.07
N GLU A 92 -3.29 9.27 18.24
CA GLU A 92 -2.73 10.35 17.41
C GLU A 92 -3.59 10.67 16.18
N GLY A 93 -4.49 9.76 15.81
CA GLY A 93 -5.30 9.85 14.59
C GLY A 93 -6.04 11.17 14.40
N PRO A 94 -6.82 11.67 15.38
CA PRO A 94 -7.59 12.90 15.24
C PRO A 94 -6.73 14.11 14.87
N ALA A 95 -5.56 14.25 15.49
CA ALA A 95 -4.63 15.34 15.18
C ALA A 95 -4.05 15.20 13.76
N ARG A 96 -3.80 13.97 13.29
CA ARG A 96 -3.31 13.74 11.92
C ARG A 96 -4.37 14.02 10.86
N VAL A 97 -5.63 13.73 11.14
CA VAL A 97 -6.75 14.06 10.24
C VAL A 97 -6.97 15.56 10.19
N ALA A 98 -6.89 16.26 11.33
CA ALA A 98 -6.97 17.72 11.37
C ALA A 98 -5.88 18.38 10.49
N GLU A 99 -4.65 17.90 10.57
CA GLU A 99 -3.55 18.36 9.71
C GLU A 99 -3.85 18.16 8.21
N LEU A 100 -4.54 17.09 7.82
CA LEU A 100 -4.93 16.89 6.42
C LEU A 100 -5.98 17.91 5.96
N ILE A 101 -6.93 18.24 6.82
CA ILE A 101 -7.95 19.26 6.55
C ILE A 101 -7.27 20.63 6.38
N GLU A 102 -6.30 20.96 7.23
CA GLU A 102 -5.49 22.18 7.11
C GLU A 102 -4.70 22.23 5.78
N LEU A 103 -4.24 21.08 5.28
CA LEU A 103 -3.57 20.94 3.98
C LEU A 103 -4.56 21.00 2.79
N GLY A 104 -5.85 21.13 3.06
CA GLY A 104 -6.89 21.34 2.07
C GLY A 104 -7.57 20.08 1.57
N VAL A 105 -7.48 18.96 2.31
CA VAL A 105 -8.27 17.74 2.06
C VAL A 105 -9.73 18.01 2.42
N ARG A 106 -10.64 17.68 1.51
CA ARG A 106 -12.09 17.88 1.68
C ARG A 106 -12.78 16.55 1.88
N PHE A 107 -13.21 16.28 3.11
CA PHE A 107 -14.08 15.14 3.40
C PHE A 107 -15.54 15.50 3.11
N THR A 108 -16.34 14.49 2.76
CA THR A 108 -17.78 14.64 2.57
C THR A 108 -18.42 15.08 3.88
N GLU A 109 -19.27 16.10 3.82
CA GLU A 109 -20.05 16.59 4.97
C GLU A 109 -21.45 15.96 4.97
N ARG A 110 -22.08 15.88 6.15
CA ARG A 110 -23.46 15.41 6.28
C ARG A 110 -24.44 16.46 5.77
N GLU A 111 -25.45 16.04 5.03
CA GLU A 111 -26.53 16.92 4.54
C GLU A 111 -27.50 17.33 5.67
N GLU A 112 -27.72 16.49 6.69
CA GLU A 112 -28.65 16.75 7.79
C GLU A 112 -27.95 16.75 9.17
N GLY A 113 -28.41 17.62 10.08
CA GLY A 113 -28.17 17.47 11.53
C GLY A 113 -26.98 18.21 12.17
N GLY A 114 -26.59 19.39 11.67
CA GLY A 114 -25.73 20.32 12.46
C GLY A 114 -24.27 20.45 12.04
N GLY A 115 -23.91 19.98 10.84
CA GLY A 115 -22.55 20.08 10.29
C GLY A 115 -21.59 19.01 10.79
N GLY A 116 -20.53 18.74 10.03
CA GLY A 116 -19.51 17.73 10.32
C GLY A 116 -19.40 16.61 9.28
N PRO A 117 -18.37 15.75 9.38
CA PRO A 117 -18.07 14.75 8.36
C PRO A 117 -19.13 13.65 8.29
N ASP A 118 -19.48 13.24 7.06
CA ASP A 118 -20.15 11.97 6.81
C ASP A 118 -19.18 10.82 7.15
N LEU A 119 -19.66 9.89 7.99
CA LEU A 119 -18.83 8.81 8.53
C LEU A 119 -19.33 7.46 8.04
N GLY A 120 -18.47 6.80 7.27
CA GLY A 120 -18.63 5.43 6.84
C GLY A 120 -18.38 4.41 7.94
N LYS A 121 -18.83 3.18 7.71
CA LYS A 121 -18.52 1.99 8.50
C LYS A 121 -18.15 0.86 7.54
N GLU A 122 -16.94 0.32 7.70
CA GLU A 122 -16.45 -0.82 6.93
C GLU A 122 -16.34 -2.07 7.80
N GLY A 123 -16.09 -3.24 7.20
CA GLY A 123 -15.95 -4.50 7.91
C GLY A 123 -14.95 -4.44 9.08
N GLY A 124 -15.37 -5.00 10.22
CA GLY A 124 -14.60 -5.06 11.46
C GLY A 124 -14.78 -3.85 12.38
N HIS A 125 -15.31 -2.73 11.91
CA HIS A 125 -15.59 -1.58 12.79
C HIS A 125 -16.90 -1.80 13.57
N THR A 126 -16.93 -1.39 14.83
CA THR A 126 -18.16 -1.38 15.65
C THR A 126 -18.92 -0.06 15.52
N LYS A 127 -18.23 1.05 15.22
CA LYS A 127 -18.80 2.40 15.05
C LYS A 127 -18.55 2.99 13.65
N ARG A 128 -19.29 4.06 13.31
CA ARG A 128 -19.05 4.87 12.11
C ARG A 128 -17.92 5.85 12.39
N ARG A 129 -16.78 5.68 11.72
CA ARG A 129 -15.55 6.46 11.97
C ARG A 129 -14.66 6.64 10.74
N VAL A 130 -15.12 6.19 9.58
CA VAL A 130 -14.32 6.26 8.34
C VAL A 130 -14.65 7.58 7.65
N LEU A 131 -13.73 8.54 7.69
CA LEU A 131 -13.84 9.77 6.91
C LEU A 131 -13.55 9.47 5.44
N HIS A 132 -14.37 9.99 4.53
CA HIS A 132 -14.26 9.73 3.11
C HIS A 132 -14.54 10.99 2.27
N ALA A 133 -14.17 10.95 0.99
CA ALA A 133 -14.54 11.95 -0.02
C ALA A 133 -15.25 11.21 -1.17
N GLY A 134 -16.56 11.01 -1.04
CA GLY A 134 -17.31 10.12 -1.93
C GLY A 134 -16.72 8.70 -1.93
N ASP A 135 -16.51 8.12 -3.11
CA ASP A 135 -15.80 6.86 -3.35
C ASP A 135 -14.36 7.08 -3.87
N ILE A 136 -13.78 8.26 -3.64
CA ILE A 136 -12.50 8.72 -4.23
C ILE A 136 -11.51 9.29 -3.21
N THR A 137 -11.63 8.90 -1.94
CA THR A 137 -10.86 9.47 -0.82
C THR A 137 -9.35 9.56 -1.10
N GLY A 138 -8.78 8.53 -1.72
CA GLY A 138 -7.38 8.48 -2.14
C GLY A 138 -6.95 9.61 -3.06
N ARG A 139 -7.75 9.88 -4.10
CA ARG A 139 -7.50 10.95 -5.09
C ARG A 139 -7.51 12.32 -4.42
N GLU A 140 -8.44 12.55 -3.51
CA GLU A 140 -8.57 13.82 -2.79
C GLU A 140 -7.39 14.05 -1.83
N LEU A 141 -6.95 13.01 -1.12
CA LEU A 141 -5.75 13.04 -0.27
C LEU A 141 -4.50 13.37 -1.09
N GLU A 142 -4.29 12.66 -2.20
CA GLU A 142 -3.10 12.81 -3.03
C GLU A 142 -3.07 14.16 -3.74
N ARG A 143 -4.23 14.66 -4.21
CA ARG A 143 -4.37 16.02 -4.75
C ARG A 143 -3.87 17.07 -3.76
N ALA A 144 -4.37 17.06 -2.53
CA ALA A 144 -4.02 18.04 -1.51
C ALA A 144 -2.52 17.96 -1.16
N LEU A 145 -2.04 16.76 -0.84
CA LEU A 145 -0.65 16.54 -0.44
C LEU A 145 0.36 16.87 -1.55
N LEU A 146 0.13 16.43 -2.79
CA LEU A 146 1.01 16.74 -3.92
C LEU A 146 1.03 18.24 -4.22
N SER A 147 -0.12 18.91 -4.13
CA SER A 147 -0.20 20.36 -4.30
C SER A 147 0.71 21.08 -3.30
N THR A 148 0.60 20.75 -2.00
CA THR A 148 1.45 21.38 -0.97
C THR A 148 2.92 21.03 -1.13
N VAL A 149 3.25 19.77 -1.46
CA VAL A 149 4.65 19.35 -1.65
C VAL A 149 5.28 20.09 -2.83
N ARG A 150 4.57 20.22 -3.96
CA ARG A 150 5.07 20.91 -5.16
C ARG A 150 5.32 22.40 -4.91
N SER A 151 4.55 23.03 -4.03
CA SER A 151 4.75 24.44 -3.65
C SER A 151 5.82 24.65 -2.56
N HIS A 152 6.36 23.60 -1.95
CA HIS A 152 7.25 23.74 -0.80
C HIS A 152 8.72 23.97 -1.22
N PRO A 153 9.37 25.08 -0.82
CA PRO A 153 10.69 25.47 -1.35
C PRO A 153 11.85 24.55 -0.94
N ARG A 154 11.66 23.74 0.11
CA ARG A 154 12.66 22.78 0.61
C ARG A 154 12.40 21.33 0.17
N ILE A 155 11.42 21.08 -0.69
CA ILE A 155 11.14 19.74 -1.21
C ILE A 155 11.35 19.73 -2.71
N THR A 156 12.11 18.75 -3.18
CA THR A 156 12.36 18.52 -4.60
C THR A 156 11.78 17.16 -4.98
N ILE A 157 10.81 17.11 -5.89
CA ILE A 157 10.28 15.85 -6.43
C ILE A 157 11.04 15.48 -7.70
N ARG A 158 11.40 14.21 -7.86
CA ARG A 158 11.90 13.61 -9.09
C ARG A 158 11.11 12.36 -9.44
N GLU A 159 10.37 12.44 -10.53
CA GLU A 159 9.56 11.37 -11.11
C GLU A 159 10.40 10.48 -12.04
N ASN A 160 9.91 9.26 -12.31
CA ASN A 160 10.60 8.26 -13.13
C ASN A 160 12.00 7.87 -12.59
N MET A 161 12.15 7.90 -11.26
CA MET A 161 13.36 7.55 -10.54
C MET A 161 13.15 6.21 -9.81
N VAL A 162 13.76 5.14 -10.32
CA VAL A 162 13.64 3.78 -9.74
C VAL A 162 14.79 3.55 -8.76
N ALA A 163 14.50 3.48 -7.47
CA ALA A 163 15.51 3.09 -6.48
C ALA A 163 15.88 1.60 -6.66
N ILE A 164 17.18 1.31 -6.80
CA ILE A 164 17.69 -0.04 -7.08
C ILE A 164 18.16 -0.72 -5.80
N ASP A 165 19.07 -0.06 -5.07
CA ASP A 165 19.65 -0.64 -3.87
C ASP A 165 20.21 0.41 -2.89
N LEU A 166 20.24 0.05 -1.62
CA LEU A 166 20.80 0.87 -0.55
C LEU A 166 22.33 0.75 -0.52
N ILE A 167 23.00 1.88 -0.36
CA ILE A 167 24.45 1.98 -0.19
C ILE A 167 24.75 2.01 1.30
N THR A 168 25.48 1.01 1.80
CA THR A 168 25.80 0.88 3.24
C THR A 168 27.30 0.88 3.50
N ALA A 169 27.69 1.33 4.69
CA ALA A 169 29.09 1.30 5.14
C ALA A 169 29.68 -0.13 5.06
N LYS A 170 28.90 -1.16 5.41
CA LYS A 170 29.31 -2.57 5.29
C LYS A 170 29.53 -3.00 3.84
N LYS A 171 28.60 -2.69 2.92
CA LYS A 171 28.75 -3.02 1.49
C LYS A 171 29.98 -2.33 0.89
N LEU A 172 30.27 -1.10 1.32
CA LEU A 172 31.46 -0.35 0.92
C LEU A 172 32.74 -0.71 1.69
N LYS A 173 32.70 -1.68 2.62
CA LYS A 173 33.83 -2.09 3.47
C LYS A 173 34.50 -0.91 4.19
N ARG A 174 33.72 0.09 4.61
CA ARG A 174 34.22 1.26 5.34
C ARG A 174 34.55 0.88 6.79
N ARG A 175 35.57 1.53 7.37
CA ARG A 175 35.92 1.41 8.80
C ARG A 175 35.00 2.26 9.68
N LEU A 176 33.69 2.06 9.55
CA LEU A 176 32.63 2.76 10.29
C LEU A 176 31.57 1.74 10.72
N PRO A 177 30.80 1.99 11.80
CA PRO A 177 29.62 1.20 12.11
C PRO A 177 28.67 1.10 10.91
N ASN A 178 28.05 -0.06 10.71
CA ASN A 178 27.16 -0.26 9.57
C ASN A 178 25.97 0.70 9.62
N ARG A 179 25.75 1.41 8.52
CA ARG A 179 24.65 2.37 8.34
C ARG A 179 24.38 2.58 6.85
N VAL A 180 23.20 3.12 6.53
CA VAL A 180 22.91 3.65 5.20
C VAL A 180 23.65 4.97 5.00
N LEU A 181 24.24 5.12 3.81
CA LEU A 181 24.96 6.32 3.35
C LEU A 181 24.25 6.99 2.16
N GLY A 182 23.26 6.32 1.59
CA GLY A 182 22.59 6.73 0.36
C GLY A 182 21.99 5.53 -0.37
N LEU A 183 21.73 5.72 -1.65
CA LEU A 183 21.11 4.71 -2.52
C LEU A 183 21.52 4.90 -3.98
N TYR A 184 21.43 3.83 -4.77
CA TYR A 184 21.49 3.88 -6.22
C TYR A 184 20.09 4.04 -6.81
N VAL A 185 19.96 4.91 -7.80
CA VAL A 185 18.69 5.26 -8.42
C VAL A 185 18.86 5.28 -9.94
N LEU A 186 18.03 4.55 -10.67
CA LEU A 186 17.92 4.63 -12.11
C LEU A 186 17.01 5.80 -12.49
N ASP A 187 17.57 6.78 -13.19
CA ASP A 187 16.79 7.75 -13.96
C ASP A 187 16.29 7.03 -15.22
N ALA A 188 15.01 6.67 -15.25
CA ALA A 188 14.42 5.91 -16.35
C ALA A 188 14.27 6.76 -17.63
N ASN A 189 14.31 8.08 -17.53
CA ASN A 189 14.29 8.94 -18.72
C ASN A 189 15.67 9.00 -19.38
N ARG A 190 16.73 9.01 -18.56
CA ARG A 190 18.12 9.05 -19.03
C ARG A 190 18.78 7.67 -19.18
N GLN A 191 18.11 6.61 -18.74
CA GLN A 191 18.64 5.24 -18.67
C GLN A 191 20.00 5.21 -17.95
N LYS A 192 20.11 5.94 -16.83
CA LYS A 192 21.37 6.09 -16.10
C LYS A 192 21.18 5.85 -14.62
N VAL A 193 22.08 5.06 -14.02
CA VAL A 193 22.13 4.87 -12.57
C VAL A 193 22.99 5.94 -11.92
N GLU A 194 22.42 6.65 -10.94
CA GLU A 194 23.07 7.69 -10.15
C GLU A 194 23.19 7.26 -8.67
N ALA A 195 24.30 7.62 -8.04
CA ALA A 195 24.51 7.45 -6.61
C ALA A 195 24.05 8.70 -5.86
N VAL A 196 23.06 8.56 -4.98
CA VAL A 196 22.48 9.65 -4.21
C VAL A 196 22.90 9.51 -2.75
N ALA A 197 23.74 10.43 -2.27
CA ALA A 197 24.17 10.48 -0.87
C ALA A 197 23.07 11.08 0.01
N ALA A 198 22.84 10.47 1.18
CA ALA A 198 21.83 10.92 2.12
C ALA A 198 22.21 10.56 3.57
N SER A 199 21.87 11.45 4.51
CA SER A 199 21.99 11.16 5.94
C SER A 199 20.87 10.25 6.43
N ALA A 200 19.69 10.38 5.83
CA ALA A 200 18.53 9.53 6.06
C ALA A 200 17.87 9.15 4.74
N VAL A 201 17.61 7.85 4.55
CA VAL A 201 16.80 7.31 3.46
C VAL A 201 15.51 6.75 4.05
N VAL A 202 14.37 7.15 3.47
CA VAL A 202 13.03 6.73 3.90
C VAL A 202 12.40 5.90 2.80
N LEU A 203 12.14 4.63 3.10
CA LEU A 203 11.34 3.77 2.24
C LEU A 203 9.85 4.03 2.53
N ALA A 204 9.13 4.51 1.52
CA ALA A 204 7.68 4.72 1.52
C ALA A 204 7.07 4.13 0.23
N THR A 205 7.56 2.95 -0.17
CA THR A 205 7.41 2.39 -1.52
C THR A 205 6.11 1.62 -1.76
N GLY A 206 5.22 1.53 -0.77
CA GLY A 206 4.04 0.66 -0.82
C GLY A 206 4.36 -0.83 -0.65
N GLY A 207 3.35 -1.67 -0.88
CA GLY A 207 3.42 -3.12 -0.72
C GLY A 207 3.91 -3.89 -1.96
N CYS A 208 3.64 -5.20 -1.96
CA CYS A 208 4.07 -6.16 -2.98
C CYS A 208 2.91 -6.89 -3.68
N GLY A 209 1.71 -6.29 -3.75
CA GLY A 209 0.53 -6.95 -4.33
C GLY A 209 0.73 -7.50 -5.75
N LYS A 210 1.62 -6.91 -6.55
CA LYS A 210 1.96 -7.41 -7.90
C LYS A 210 2.72 -8.73 -7.93
N CYS A 211 3.16 -9.27 -6.80
CA CYS A 211 3.61 -10.66 -6.70
C CYS A 211 2.49 -11.67 -6.97
N TYR A 212 1.21 -11.26 -6.91
CA TYR A 212 0.05 -12.12 -7.16
C TYR A 212 -0.58 -11.87 -8.52
N LEU A 213 -1.17 -12.90 -9.11
CA LEU A 213 -1.90 -12.84 -10.38
C LEU A 213 -3.03 -11.80 -10.34
N TYR A 214 -3.92 -11.93 -9.35
CA TYR A 214 -4.98 -10.97 -9.09
C TYR A 214 -4.58 -10.07 -7.92
N THR A 215 -4.61 -8.77 -8.16
CA THR A 215 -4.36 -7.75 -7.15
C THR A 215 -5.17 -6.51 -7.46
N THR A 216 -5.55 -5.75 -6.42
CA THR A 216 -6.16 -4.43 -6.57
C THR A 216 -5.11 -3.31 -6.60
N ASN A 217 -3.82 -3.66 -6.53
CA ASN A 217 -2.73 -2.69 -6.54
C ASN A 217 -2.31 -2.34 -7.98
N PRO A 218 -1.88 -1.08 -8.24
CA PRO A 218 -1.36 -0.67 -9.52
C PRO A 218 -0.08 -1.42 -9.88
N ALA A 219 0.35 -1.32 -11.15
CA ALA A 219 1.53 -1.99 -11.70
C ALA A 219 2.82 -1.73 -10.92
N ILE A 220 2.85 -0.64 -10.15
CA ILE A 220 3.99 -0.21 -9.35
C ILE A 220 4.10 -0.90 -7.98
N ALA A 221 3.13 -1.68 -7.49
CA ALA A 221 3.23 -2.29 -6.16
C ALA A 221 4.04 -3.61 -6.15
N THR A 222 5.34 -3.49 -6.41
CA THR A 222 6.26 -4.62 -6.69
C THR A 222 7.19 -4.97 -5.53
N GLY A 223 7.02 -4.35 -4.35
CA GLY A 223 7.81 -4.69 -3.15
C GLY A 223 9.27 -4.22 -3.18
N ASP A 224 9.62 -3.24 -4.03
CA ASP A 224 11.01 -2.80 -4.24
C ASP A 224 11.71 -2.38 -2.94
N GLY A 225 11.01 -1.64 -2.07
CA GLY A 225 11.55 -1.22 -0.77
C GLY A 225 11.78 -2.38 0.20
N VAL A 226 10.88 -3.37 0.23
CA VAL A 226 11.07 -4.59 1.02
C VAL A 226 12.33 -5.32 0.56
N ALA A 227 12.50 -5.47 -0.75
CA ALA A 227 13.65 -6.13 -1.34
C ALA A 227 14.97 -5.39 -1.07
N MET A 228 14.98 -4.05 -1.18
CA MET A 228 16.14 -3.21 -0.84
C MET A 228 16.54 -3.33 0.63
N ALA A 229 15.58 -3.28 1.54
CA ALA A 229 15.83 -3.43 2.97
C ALA A 229 16.37 -4.83 3.31
N TYR A 230 15.78 -5.87 2.74
CA TYR A 230 16.23 -7.25 2.91
C TYR A 230 17.68 -7.43 2.42
N ARG A 231 18.02 -6.94 1.22
CA ARG A 231 19.39 -6.96 0.69
C ARG A 231 20.38 -6.14 1.52
N ALA A 232 19.91 -5.14 2.26
CA ALA A 232 20.73 -4.37 3.20
C ALA A 232 20.93 -5.07 4.56
N GLY A 233 20.27 -6.22 4.78
CA GLY A 233 20.35 -7.01 6.01
C GLY A 233 19.35 -6.59 7.09
N VAL A 234 18.31 -5.83 6.72
CA VAL A 234 17.21 -5.50 7.64
C VAL A 234 16.20 -6.64 7.65
N ALA A 235 15.70 -6.97 8.84
CA ALA A 235 14.68 -8.01 8.98
C ALA A 235 13.39 -7.60 8.27
N VAL A 236 12.81 -8.55 7.54
CA VAL A 236 11.45 -8.47 7.01
C VAL A 236 10.61 -9.51 7.76
N VAL A 237 9.42 -9.13 8.19
CA VAL A 237 8.58 -9.94 9.09
C VAL A 237 7.15 -9.96 8.58
N ASN A 238 6.41 -11.02 8.93
CA ASN A 238 4.98 -11.14 8.67
C ASN A 238 4.58 -11.09 7.17
N LEU A 239 5.51 -11.39 6.25
CA LEU A 239 5.25 -11.34 4.80
C LEU A 239 4.27 -12.42 4.33
N GLU A 240 3.99 -13.42 5.15
CA GLU A 240 2.93 -14.40 4.95
C GLU A 240 1.52 -13.80 5.09
N PHE A 241 1.38 -12.67 5.79
CA PHE A 241 0.09 -12.00 6.03
C PHE A 241 -0.20 -10.96 4.93
N VAL A 242 -0.77 -11.47 3.84
CA VAL A 242 -1.33 -10.68 2.73
C VAL A 242 -2.85 -10.70 2.85
N GLN A 243 -3.46 -9.51 2.90
CA GLN A 243 -4.91 -9.38 2.91
C GLN A 243 -5.44 -9.47 1.47
N PHE A 244 -6.46 -10.31 1.28
CA PHE A 244 -7.18 -10.44 0.01
C PHE A 244 -8.52 -9.73 0.11
N HIS A 245 -8.83 -8.86 -0.86
CA HIS A 245 -10.16 -8.28 -1.00
C HIS A 245 -11.05 -9.26 -1.78
N PRO A 246 -12.29 -9.53 -1.35
CA PRO A 246 -13.14 -10.55 -2.00
C PRO A 246 -13.62 -10.15 -3.39
N THR A 247 -13.79 -8.85 -3.65
CA THR A 247 -14.45 -8.34 -4.88
C THR A 247 -13.53 -7.40 -5.68
N CYS A 248 -12.67 -7.97 -6.53
CA CYS A 248 -11.96 -7.25 -7.59
C CYS A 248 -12.64 -7.56 -8.92
N LEU A 249 -12.85 -6.55 -9.77
CA LEU A 249 -13.45 -6.73 -11.09
C LEU A 249 -12.62 -7.70 -11.92
N PHE A 250 -13.28 -8.72 -12.45
CA PHE A 250 -12.69 -9.66 -13.38
C PHE A 250 -13.07 -9.27 -14.80
N HIS A 251 -12.21 -8.47 -15.44
CA HIS A 251 -12.41 -8.01 -16.82
C HIS A 251 -11.06 -7.82 -17.52
N PRO A 252 -10.89 -8.22 -18.80
CA PRO A 252 -9.60 -8.15 -19.52
C PRO A 252 -8.99 -6.74 -19.56
N GLU A 253 -9.84 -5.72 -19.70
CA GLU A 253 -9.44 -4.31 -19.75
C GLU A 253 -9.39 -3.65 -18.36
N ALA A 254 -9.91 -4.31 -17.32
CA ALA A 254 -9.83 -3.80 -15.96
C ALA A 254 -8.54 -4.27 -15.29
N GLN A 255 -7.48 -3.49 -15.46
CA GLN A 255 -6.25 -3.73 -14.71
C GLN A 255 -6.43 -3.24 -13.27
N THR A 256 -7.01 -4.11 -12.42
CA THR A 256 -7.06 -3.99 -10.94
C THR A 256 -8.16 -3.13 -10.33
N PHE A 257 -9.33 -3.05 -10.96
CA PHE A 257 -10.44 -2.24 -10.43
C PHE A 257 -11.13 -2.91 -9.22
N LEU A 258 -11.04 -2.27 -8.06
CA LEU A 258 -11.70 -2.68 -6.83
C LEU A 258 -13.21 -2.39 -6.91
N ILE A 259 -14.05 -3.38 -6.59
CA ILE A 259 -15.47 -3.18 -6.34
C ILE A 259 -15.67 -3.06 -4.83
N SER A 260 -16.06 -1.86 -4.37
CA SER A 260 -16.15 -1.52 -2.96
C SER A 260 -17.02 -2.50 -2.16
N GLU A 261 -16.56 -2.85 -0.95
CA GLU A 261 -17.32 -3.64 0.01
C GLU A 261 -18.66 -2.99 0.39
N ALA A 262 -18.75 -1.66 0.27
CA ALA A 262 -19.99 -0.94 0.53
C ALA A 262 -21.17 -1.52 -0.29
N LEU A 263 -20.95 -2.04 -1.50
CA LEU A 263 -22.01 -2.68 -2.29
C LEU A 263 -22.62 -3.89 -1.57
N ARG A 264 -21.80 -4.73 -0.88
CA ARG A 264 -22.31 -5.85 -0.07
C ARG A 264 -23.09 -5.34 1.13
N GLY A 265 -22.60 -4.29 1.80
CA GLY A 265 -23.32 -3.62 2.89
C GLY A 265 -24.67 -3.05 2.46
N GLU A 266 -24.77 -2.62 1.20
CA GLU A 266 -26.02 -2.21 0.55
C GLU A 266 -26.82 -3.39 -0.03
N GLY A 267 -26.53 -4.64 0.35
CA GLY A 267 -27.34 -5.81 0.00
C GLY A 267 -26.94 -6.55 -1.27
N ALA A 268 -25.74 -6.30 -1.82
CA ALA A 268 -25.22 -7.11 -2.92
C ALA A 268 -24.96 -8.54 -2.46
N LEU A 269 -25.32 -9.51 -3.29
CA LEU A 269 -25.08 -10.93 -3.07
C LEU A 269 -23.89 -11.41 -3.89
N VAL A 270 -23.03 -12.24 -3.30
CA VAL A 270 -21.97 -12.96 -3.99
C VAL A 270 -22.55 -14.30 -4.42
N VAL A 271 -22.64 -14.51 -5.73
CA VAL A 271 -23.31 -15.65 -6.34
C VAL A 271 -22.42 -16.36 -7.36
N ASN A 272 -22.65 -17.66 -7.56
CA ASN A 272 -21.98 -18.42 -8.62
C ASN A 272 -22.63 -18.16 -9.99
N ALA A 273 -22.14 -18.81 -11.05
CA ALA A 273 -22.69 -18.66 -12.40
C ALA A 273 -24.15 -19.12 -12.54
N ALA A 274 -24.65 -19.96 -11.62
CA ALA A 274 -26.04 -20.38 -11.55
C ALA A 274 -26.94 -19.39 -10.77
N GLY A 275 -26.36 -18.33 -10.19
CA GLY A 275 -27.08 -17.34 -9.39
C GLY A 275 -27.31 -17.75 -7.93
N GLU A 276 -26.63 -18.79 -7.44
CA GLU A 276 -26.77 -19.27 -6.06
C GLU A 276 -25.83 -18.51 -5.12
N ASP A 277 -26.35 -18.05 -3.98
CA ASP A 277 -25.55 -17.50 -2.86
C ASP A 277 -24.84 -18.64 -2.11
N PHE A 278 -23.72 -19.10 -2.66
CA PHE A 278 -22.91 -20.19 -2.10
C PHE A 278 -22.23 -19.79 -0.78
N THR A 279 -22.07 -18.50 -0.48
CA THR A 279 -21.35 -18.03 0.72
C THR A 279 -22.02 -18.46 2.02
N ARG A 280 -23.33 -18.73 1.99
CA ARG A 280 -24.09 -19.26 3.13
C ARG A 280 -23.67 -20.66 3.56
N LYS A 281 -23.01 -21.42 2.68
CA LYS A 281 -22.43 -22.73 3.02
C LYS A 281 -21.25 -22.57 3.98
N THR A 282 -20.50 -21.47 3.86
CA THR A 282 -19.32 -21.17 4.67
C THR A 282 -19.67 -20.43 5.97
N ASP A 283 -20.60 -19.47 5.91
CA ASP A 283 -21.01 -18.66 7.07
C ASP A 283 -22.50 -18.28 6.99
N PRO A 284 -23.27 -18.38 8.08
CA PRO A 284 -24.71 -18.07 8.07
C PRO A 284 -25.04 -16.61 7.70
N ARG A 285 -24.09 -15.67 7.84
CA ARG A 285 -24.24 -14.28 7.39
C ARG A 285 -24.16 -14.13 5.87
N GLY A 286 -23.72 -15.17 5.16
CA GLY A 286 -23.58 -15.21 3.71
C GLY A 286 -22.70 -14.07 3.18
N SER A 287 -23.20 -13.36 2.17
CA SER A 287 -22.47 -12.30 1.47
C SER A 287 -22.09 -11.11 2.36
N LEU A 288 -22.70 -10.99 3.55
CA LEU A 288 -22.39 -9.98 4.57
C LEU A 288 -21.31 -10.41 5.56
N ALA A 289 -20.76 -11.63 5.45
CA ALA A 289 -19.67 -12.08 6.30
C ALA A 289 -18.39 -11.21 6.14
N PRO A 290 -17.47 -11.25 7.12
CA PRO A 290 -16.16 -10.61 7.05
C PRO A 290 -15.37 -10.95 5.77
N ARG A 291 -14.49 -10.03 5.34
CA ARG A 291 -13.72 -10.11 4.08
C ARG A 291 -13.01 -11.44 3.89
N ASP A 292 -12.34 -11.91 4.93
CA ASP A 292 -11.52 -13.11 4.90
C ASP A 292 -12.38 -14.38 4.74
N ILE A 293 -13.57 -14.42 5.34
CA ILE A 293 -14.54 -15.51 5.18
C ILE A 293 -15.09 -15.53 3.76
N VAL A 294 -15.56 -14.38 3.24
CA VAL A 294 -16.11 -14.30 1.89
C VAL A 294 -15.02 -14.61 0.84
N ALA A 295 -13.80 -14.10 1.02
CA ALA A 295 -12.70 -14.40 0.11
C ALA A 295 -12.34 -15.89 0.10
N ARG A 296 -12.39 -16.58 1.26
CA ARG A 296 -12.21 -18.05 1.33
C ARG A 296 -13.34 -18.78 0.60
N ALA A 297 -14.59 -18.41 0.84
CA ALA A 297 -15.74 -19.02 0.16
C ALA A 297 -15.61 -18.90 -1.37
N ILE A 298 -15.23 -17.72 -1.88
CA ILE A 298 -15.03 -17.50 -3.32
C ILE A 298 -13.85 -18.34 -3.84
N ASP A 299 -12.72 -18.37 -3.13
CA ASP A 299 -11.54 -19.15 -3.51
C ASP A 299 -11.84 -20.66 -3.56
N GLU A 300 -12.63 -21.16 -2.61
CA GLU A 300 -13.11 -22.55 -2.57
C GLU A 300 -14.05 -22.84 -3.76
N GLU A 301 -15.10 -22.05 -3.95
CA GLU A 301 -16.06 -22.21 -5.06
C GLU A 301 -15.37 -22.20 -6.43
N MET A 302 -14.44 -21.25 -6.66
CA MET A 302 -13.69 -21.17 -7.92
C MET A 302 -12.78 -22.39 -8.14
N LYS A 303 -12.14 -22.90 -7.08
CA LYS A 303 -11.26 -24.07 -7.16
C LYS A 303 -12.02 -25.37 -7.35
N GLU A 304 -13.20 -25.50 -6.75
CA GLU A 304 -14.04 -26.70 -6.86
C GLU A 304 -14.76 -26.77 -8.21
N SER A 305 -15.33 -25.65 -8.65
CA SER A 305 -16.07 -25.56 -9.93
C SER A 305 -15.17 -25.42 -11.16
N GLY A 306 -13.94 -24.92 -10.98
CA GLY A 306 -13.07 -24.50 -12.09
C GLY A 306 -13.50 -23.18 -12.74
N ALA A 307 -14.43 -22.43 -12.13
CA ALA A 307 -14.88 -21.15 -12.65
C ALA A 307 -13.76 -20.10 -12.62
N ALA A 308 -13.68 -19.29 -13.68
CA ALA A 308 -12.69 -18.21 -13.79
C ALA A 308 -12.99 -17.03 -12.86
N CYS A 309 -14.27 -16.84 -12.49
CA CYS A 309 -14.74 -15.81 -11.57
C CYS A 309 -16.08 -16.21 -10.95
N VAL A 310 -16.52 -15.44 -9.96
CA VAL A 310 -17.89 -15.45 -9.43
C VAL A 310 -18.54 -14.10 -9.70
N TYR A 311 -19.74 -13.86 -9.19
CA TYR A 311 -20.48 -12.64 -9.49
C TYR A 311 -20.95 -11.90 -8.24
N LEU A 312 -20.94 -10.57 -8.30
CA LEU A 312 -21.58 -9.70 -7.32
C LEU A 312 -22.88 -9.15 -7.91
N ASP A 313 -24.01 -9.50 -7.32
CA ASP A 313 -25.33 -9.12 -7.79
C ASP A 313 -25.97 -8.07 -6.88
N ILE A 314 -26.12 -6.85 -7.40
CA ILE A 314 -26.75 -5.70 -6.73
C ILE A 314 -27.97 -5.18 -7.50
N ARG A 315 -28.47 -5.95 -8.47
CA ARG A 315 -29.55 -5.51 -9.38
C ARG A 315 -30.81 -5.05 -8.64
N SER A 316 -31.07 -5.64 -7.46
CA SER A 316 -32.20 -5.32 -6.59
C SER A 316 -32.28 -3.85 -6.15
N ARG A 317 -31.17 -3.10 -6.18
CA ARG A 317 -31.16 -1.67 -5.83
C ARG A 317 -31.52 -0.73 -6.99
N GLY A 318 -31.39 -1.19 -8.23
CA GLY A 318 -31.71 -0.40 -9.42
C GLY A 318 -30.72 0.73 -9.73
N SER A 319 -30.89 1.32 -10.91
CA SER A 319 -29.94 2.28 -11.51
C SER A 319 -29.79 3.58 -10.72
N GLY A 320 -30.91 4.18 -10.28
CA GLY A 320 -30.89 5.48 -9.60
C GLY A 320 -30.10 5.46 -8.29
N PHE A 321 -30.25 4.39 -7.50
CA PHE A 321 -29.47 4.19 -6.29
C PHE A 321 -27.96 4.07 -6.58
N LEU A 322 -27.60 3.27 -7.59
CA LEU A 322 -26.20 3.01 -7.95
C LEU A 322 -25.51 4.27 -8.51
N GLU A 323 -26.20 5.06 -9.32
CA GLU A 323 -25.69 6.32 -9.87
C GLU A 323 -25.48 7.38 -8.79
N GLN A 324 -26.38 7.43 -7.79
CA GLN A 324 -26.26 8.39 -6.70
C GLN A 324 -25.20 7.96 -5.67
N ARG A 325 -25.19 6.68 -5.26
CA ARG A 325 -24.36 6.20 -4.16
C ARG A 325 -22.96 5.73 -4.58
N PHE A 326 -22.83 5.22 -5.81
CA PHE A 326 -21.59 4.66 -6.35
C PHE A 326 -21.31 5.15 -7.79
N PRO A 327 -21.25 6.48 -8.02
CA PRO A 327 -21.15 7.05 -9.37
C PRO A 327 -19.89 6.59 -10.12
N GLU A 328 -18.72 6.53 -9.47
CA GLU A 328 -17.48 6.15 -10.16
C GLU A 328 -17.43 4.67 -10.47
N ILE A 329 -17.90 3.80 -9.56
CA ILE A 329 -18.02 2.36 -9.80
C ILE A 329 -18.98 2.11 -10.96
N THR A 330 -20.17 2.71 -10.92
CA THR A 330 -21.20 2.54 -11.96
C THR A 330 -20.73 3.06 -13.31
N GLY A 331 -20.13 4.26 -13.34
CA GLY A 331 -19.58 4.85 -14.56
C GLY A 331 -18.43 4.04 -15.15
N THR A 332 -17.55 3.48 -14.31
CA THR A 332 -16.43 2.63 -14.76
C THR A 332 -16.94 1.31 -15.33
N LEU A 333 -17.87 0.64 -14.64
CA LEU A 333 -18.46 -0.62 -15.12
C LEU A 333 -19.15 -0.43 -16.48
N ARG A 334 -19.92 0.65 -16.65
CA ARG A 334 -20.62 0.94 -17.91
C ARG A 334 -19.68 1.20 -19.08
N LYS A 335 -18.54 1.86 -18.84
CA LYS A 335 -17.49 2.02 -19.87
C LYS A 335 -16.91 0.69 -20.33
N LEU A 336 -16.98 -0.34 -19.48
CA LEU A 336 -16.56 -1.71 -19.76
C LEU A 336 -17.73 -2.60 -20.23
N GLY A 337 -18.88 -2.02 -20.58
CA GLY A 337 -20.05 -2.76 -21.03
C GLY A 337 -20.82 -3.50 -19.94
N ILE A 338 -20.54 -3.22 -18.66
CA ILE A 338 -21.20 -3.84 -17.51
C ILE A 338 -22.20 -2.85 -16.90
N ASP A 339 -23.50 -3.10 -17.02
CA ASP A 339 -24.52 -2.35 -16.28
C ASP A 339 -24.90 -3.11 -14.99
N PRO A 340 -24.43 -2.66 -13.80
CA PRO A 340 -24.67 -3.34 -12.54
C PRO A 340 -26.15 -3.36 -12.13
N ALA A 341 -27.00 -2.53 -12.74
CA ALA A 341 -28.44 -2.55 -12.53
C ALA A 341 -29.15 -3.66 -13.34
N ARG A 342 -28.49 -4.23 -14.36
CA ARG A 342 -29.09 -5.21 -15.29
C ARG A 342 -28.44 -6.58 -15.25
N GLN A 343 -27.13 -6.64 -14.98
CA GLN A 343 -26.39 -7.89 -14.90
C GLN A 343 -25.45 -7.95 -13.68
N PRO A 344 -25.18 -9.15 -13.13
CA PRO A 344 -24.19 -9.32 -12.07
C PRO A 344 -22.78 -8.92 -12.52
N ILE A 345 -21.98 -8.42 -11.59
CA ILE A 345 -20.62 -7.93 -11.83
C ILE A 345 -19.64 -9.11 -11.68
N PRO A 346 -18.84 -9.47 -12.69
CA PRO A 346 -17.84 -10.53 -12.55
C PRO A 346 -16.71 -10.10 -11.60
N VAL A 347 -16.44 -10.92 -10.58
CA VAL A 347 -15.45 -10.61 -9.54
C VAL A 347 -14.59 -11.81 -9.17
N VAL A 348 -13.37 -11.52 -8.73
CA VAL A 348 -12.42 -12.47 -8.14
C VAL A 348 -11.82 -11.90 -6.86
N PRO A 349 -11.38 -12.75 -5.91
CA PRO A 349 -10.57 -12.28 -4.81
C PRO A 349 -9.22 -11.80 -5.33
N ALA A 350 -8.61 -10.83 -4.66
CA ALA A 350 -7.37 -10.22 -5.13
C ALA A 350 -6.49 -9.76 -3.98
N ALA A 351 -5.17 -9.95 -4.10
CA ALA A 351 -4.20 -9.43 -3.14
C ALA A 351 -4.32 -7.90 -3.05
N HIS A 352 -4.50 -7.39 -1.84
CA HIS A 352 -4.91 -6.00 -1.63
C HIS A 352 -3.96 -5.22 -0.75
N TYR A 353 -3.47 -5.82 0.34
CA TYR A 353 -2.59 -5.13 1.30
C TYR A 353 -1.56 -6.07 1.92
N GLN A 354 -0.33 -5.60 2.05
CA GLN A 354 0.74 -6.30 2.76
C GLN A 354 0.74 -5.91 4.25
N CYS A 355 0.36 -6.81 5.15
CA CYS A 355 0.37 -6.52 6.60
C CYS A 355 1.78 -6.61 7.20
N GLY A 356 2.63 -7.48 6.63
CA GLY A 356 4.05 -7.55 6.92
C GLY A 356 4.88 -6.51 6.19
N GLY A 357 6.19 -6.65 6.24
CA GLY A 357 7.12 -5.72 5.58
C GLY A 357 8.45 -5.60 6.30
N VAL A 358 9.12 -4.48 6.09
CA VAL A 358 10.38 -4.12 6.76
C VAL A 358 10.11 -3.88 8.24
N GLN A 359 10.80 -4.62 9.12
CA GLN A 359 10.63 -4.45 10.55
C GLN A 359 11.05 -3.03 10.96
N ALA A 360 10.08 -2.27 11.47
CA ALA A 360 10.28 -0.88 11.87
C ALA A 360 9.55 -0.59 13.18
N ARG A 361 10.05 0.40 13.91
CA ARG A 361 9.32 1.01 15.03
C ARG A 361 8.24 1.94 14.47
N LEU A 362 7.32 2.40 15.31
CA LEU A 362 6.29 3.38 14.90
C LEU A 362 6.90 4.70 14.38
N ASP A 363 8.07 5.10 14.87
CA ASP A 363 8.84 6.24 14.35
C ASP A 363 9.65 5.91 13.08
N GLY A 364 9.35 4.79 12.42
CA GLY A 364 9.95 4.35 11.16
C GLY A 364 11.35 3.77 11.27
N ARG A 365 12.02 3.86 12.43
CA ARG A 365 13.40 3.38 12.58
C ARG A 365 13.50 1.87 12.40
N THR A 366 14.40 1.47 11.50
CA THR A 366 14.79 0.07 11.30
C THR A 366 16.01 -0.28 12.18
N SER A 367 16.45 -1.53 12.13
CA SER A 367 17.70 -1.97 12.78
C SER A 367 18.97 -1.38 12.13
N LEU A 368 18.86 -0.81 10.93
CA LEU A 368 19.98 -0.21 10.20
C LEU A 368 19.95 1.33 10.31
N PRO A 369 20.91 1.95 11.01
CA PRO A 369 20.96 3.41 11.15
C PRO A 369 20.97 4.13 9.80
N GLY A 370 20.24 5.24 9.71
CA GLY A 370 20.05 6.00 8.47
C GLY A 370 18.96 5.46 7.55
N LEU A 371 18.33 4.32 7.86
CA LEU A 371 17.18 3.79 7.14
C LEU A 371 15.90 3.88 7.97
N LEU A 372 14.89 4.50 7.37
CA LEU A 372 13.52 4.54 7.86
C LEU A 372 12.60 3.77 6.89
N ALA A 373 11.52 3.17 7.40
CA ALA A 373 10.46 2.56 6.61
C ALA A 373 9.09 3.03 7.13
N LEU A 374 8.23 3.58 6.27
CA LEU A 374 6.95 4.18 6.62
C LEU A 374 5.82 3.71 5.71
N GLY A 375 4.62 3.53 6.26
CA GLY A 375 3.45 3.04 5.54
C GLY A 375 3.54 1.55 5.21
N GLU A 376 2.85 1.09 4.16
CA GLU A 376 2.68 -0.34 3.82
C GLU A 376 3.99 -1.13 3.61
N VAL A 377 5.11 -0.47 3.30
CA VAL A 377 6.41 -1.15 3.20
C VAL A 377 6.93 -1.62 4.56
N ALA A 378 6.45 -1.01 5.65
CA ALA A 378 6.88 -1.28 7.01
C ALA A 378 5.95 -2.27 7.72
N CYS A 379 6.50 -3.01 8.68
CA CYS A 379 5.74 -3.77 9.66
C CYS A 379 6.03 -3.22 11.05
N THR A 380 5.08 -2.44 11.58
CA THR A 380 5.12 -1.87 12.93
C THR A 380 4.57 -2.84 13.98
N GLY A 381 3.73 -3.79 13.55
CA GLY A 381 2.91 -4.63 14.41
C GLY A 381 1.47 -4.11 14.60
N LEU A 382 1.09 -2.98 14.00
CA LEU A 382 -0.28 -2.44 14.09
C LEU A 382 -1.34 -3.43 13.59
N HIS A 383 -1.06 -4.11 12.46
CA HIS A 383 -2.05 -4.91 11.75
C HIS A 383 -2.09 -6.39 12.15
N GLY A 384 -1.12 -6.87 12.94
CA GLY A 384 -1.04 -8.29 13.28
C GLY A 384 -1.12 -9.21 12.07
N ALA A 385 -2.07 -10.15 12.09
CA ALA A 385 -2.32 -11.09 10.99
C ALA A 385 -3.25 -10.55 9.90
N ASN A 386 -4.02 -9.50 10.19
CA ASN A 386 -5.05 -8.97 9.29
C ASN A 386 -5.38 -7.51 9.62
N ARG A 387 -5.31 -6.65 8.59
CA ARG A 387 -5.56 -5.21 8.72
C ARG A 387 -7.07 -4.91 8.88
N LEU A 388 -7.44 -4.15 9.90
CA LEU A 388 -8.75 -3.48 9.95
C LEU A 388 -8.87 -2.44 8.83
N ALA A 389 -9.97 -2.47 8.09
CA ALA A 389 -10.17 -1.57 6.95
C ALA A 389 -9.98 -0.09 7.33
N SER A 390 -9.41 0.70 6.42
CA SER A 390 -9.17 2.14 6.61
C SER A 390 -8.16 2.54 7.70
N ASN A 391 -7.47 1.58 8.34
CA ASN A 391 -6.35 1.87 9.26
C ASN A 391 -5.00 2.13 8.55
N SER A 392 -4.79 1.68 7.31
CA SER A 392 -3.46 1.81 6.66
C SER A 392 -3.08 3.26 6.33
N LEU A 393 -4.05 4.07 5.92
CA LEU A 393 -3.82 5.51 5.68
C LEU A 393 -3.54 6.23 7.01
N LEU A 394 -4.25 5.86 8.08
CA LEU A 394 -4.01 6.38 9.42
C LEU A 394 -2.60 6.06 9.91
N GLU A 395 -2.17 4.80 9.79
CA GLU A 395 -0.83 4.36 10.18
C GLU A 395 0.24 5.20 9.47
N ALA A 396 0.12 5.35 8.15
CA ALA A 396 1.07 6.11 7.36
C ALA A 396 1.22 7.56 7.83
N LEU A 397 0.13 8.22 8.21
CA LEU A 397 0.14 9.60 8.73
C LEU A 397 0.81 9.69 10.11
N VAL A 398 0.48 8.75 11.01
CA VAL A 398 1.07 8.71 12.36
C VAL A 398 2.57 8.39 12.27
N MET A 399 2.96 7.40 11.46
CA MET A 399 4.36 7.07 11.21
C MET A 399 5.14 8.27 10.65
N ALA A 400 4.57 9.00 9.68
CA ALA A 400 5.19 10.20 9.12
C ALA A 400 5.43 11.28 10.18
N HIS A 401 4.46 11.48 11.10
CA HIS A 401 4.60 12.41 12.21
C HIS A 401 5.70 11.97 13.19
N GLU A 402 5.63 10.74 13.70
CA GLU A 402 6.57 10.20 14.68
C GLU A 402 8.00 10.18 14.12
N ALA A 403 8.18 9.77 12.87
CA ALA A 403 9.49 9.74 12.20
C ALA A 403 10.07 11.15 12.02
N ALA A 404 9.26 12.12 11.56
CA ALA A 404 9.72 13.49 11.35
C ALA A 404 10.13 14.15 12.68
N ALA A 405 9.43 13.87 13.78
CA ALA A 405 9.78 14.37 15.11
C ALA A 405 11.16 13.87 15.60
N LYS A 406 11.61 12.69 15.15
CA LYS A 406 12.94 12.14 15.48
C LYS A 406 14.04 12.59 14.53
N LEU A 407 13.69 13.20 13.39
CA LEU A 407 14.64 13.53 12.33
C LEU A 407 15.82 14.41 12.79
N PRO A 408 15.66 15.46 13.62
CA PRO A 408 16.79 16.27 14.07
C PRO A 408 17.88 15.46 14.78
N SER A 409 17.48 14.49 15.61
CA SER A 409 18.40 13.61 16.32
C SER A 409 19.14 12.63 15.39
N LEU A 410 18.52 12.27 14.26
CA LEU A 410 19.12 11.41 13.24
C LEU A 410 20.12 12.18 12.37
N LEU A 411 19.78 13.43 12.03
CA LEU A 411 20.64 14.31 11.22
C LEU A 411 21.87 14.78 12.01
N GLY A 412 21.72 15.09 13.30
CA GLY A 412 22.82 15.53 14.16
C GLY A 412 23.91 14.49 14.42
N ARG A 413 23.71 13.22 14.01
CA ARG A 413 24.66 12.11 14.20
C ARG A 413 25.45 11.74 12.93
N GLY A 414 25.30 12.47 11.83
CA GLY A 414 25.93 12.15 10.55
C GLY A 414 27.07 13.08 10.15
N SER A 415 28.18 12.51 9.65
CA SER A 415 29.09 13.20 8.74
C SER A 415 28.29 13.67 7.50
N GLY A 416 28.60 14.85 6.97
CA GLY A 416 27.96 15.40 5.76
C GLY A 416 28.05 14.46 4.54
N PRO A 417 27.43 14.81 3.40
CA PRO A 417 27.34 13.90 2.26
C PRO A 417 28.73 13.48 1.77
N GLU A 418 29.10 12.24 2.08
CA GLU A 418 30.33 11.62 1.61
C GLU A 418 30.22 11.26 0.13
N LYS A 419 31.37 11.27 -0.57
CA LYS A 419 31.41 10.85 -1.98
C LYS A 419 31.16 9.35 -2.08
N LEU A 420 30.01 8.99 -2.65
CA LEU A 420 29.65 7.61 -2.94
C LEU A 420 30.30 7.13 -4.24
N PRO A 421 30.62 5.83 -4.36
CA PRO A 421 31.08 5.26 -5.62
C PRO A 421 29.95 5.28 -6.66
N GLU A 422 30.34 5.36 -7.93
CA GLU A 422 29.42 5.19 -9.06
C GLU A 422 28.97 3.74 -9.16
N TRP A 423 27.78 3.54 -9.74
CA TRP A 423 27.25 2.22 -10.04
C TRP A 423 28.18 1.49 -11.02
N LYS A 424 28.32 0.17 -10.83
CA LYS A 424 29.07 -0.70 -11.73
C LYS A 424 28.12 -1.77 -12.22
N GLU A 425 27.83 -1.74 -13.52
CA GLU A 425 26.88 -2.66 -14.18
C GLU A 425 27.38 -4.12 -14.18
N GLY A 426 28.68 -4.34 -14.01
CA GLY A 426 29.25 -5.68 -13.90
C GLY A 426 29.09 -6.46 -15.21
N GLN A 427 28.42 -7.61 -15.14
CA GLN A 427 28.12 -8.47 -16.31
C GLN A 427 26.65 -8.32 -16.78
N ALA A 428 25.92 -7.32 -16.27
CA ALA A 428 24.60 -7.01 -16.77
C ALA A 428 24.71 -6.64 -18.25
N HIS A 429 24.03 -7.38 -19.11
CA HIS A 429 23.85 -7.09 -20.52
C HIS A 429 22.37 -6.86 -20.77
N ASP A 430 22.04 -6.17 -21.86
CA ASP A 430 20.67 -6.18 -22.35
C ASP A 430 20.28 -7.64 -22.63
N ALA A 431 19.17 -8.09 -22.08
CA ALA A 431 18.79 -9.49 -22.25
C ALA A 431 18.48 -9.73 -23.73
N ASP A 432 19.21 -10.64 -24.39
CA ASP A 432 18.97 -10.99 -25.79
C ASP A 432 17.50 -11.37 -26.04
N GLU A 433 16.80 -11.90 -25.01
CA GLU A 433 15.37 -12.20 -25.03
C GLU A 433 14.62 -11.72 -23.77
N LEU A 434 14.01 -10.52 -23.84
CA LEU A 434 13.08 -9.99 -22.83
C LEU A 434 11.84 -10.90 -22.58
N VAL A 435 11.60 -11.87 -23.48
CA VAL A 435 10.58 -12.91 -23.34
C VAL A 435 10.78 -13.72 -22.06
N VAL A 436 12.02 -14.05 -21.70
CA VAL A 436 12.31 -14.85 -20.50
C VAL A 436 11.89 -14.10 -19.24
N ILE A 437 12.21 -12.81 -19.13
CA ILE A 437 11.79 -11.96 -18.01
C ILE A 437 10.26 -11.90 -17.91
N THR A 438 9.59 -11.75 -19.06
CA THR A 438 8.12 -11.70 -19.12
C THR A 438 7.49 -13.04 -18.72
N HIS A 439 8.11 -14.16 -19.10
CA HIS A 439 7.66 -15.51 -18.72
C HIS A 439 7.83 -15.73 -17.21
N ASN A 440 9.02 -15.46 -16.67
CA ASN A 440 9.33 -15.60 -15.25
C ASN A 440 8.39 -14.74 -14.39
N TRP A 441 8.09 -13.51 -14.84
CA TRP A 441 7.12 -12.64 -14.18
C TRP A 441 5.72 -13.28 -14.11
N ARG A 442 5.23 -13.89 -15.20
CA ARG A 442 3.94 -14.57 -15.22
C ARG A 442 3.95 -15.82 -14.34
N GLU A 443 5.03 -16.60 -14.40
CA GLU A 443 5.17 -17.82 -13.60
C GLU A 443 5.12 -17.51 -12.10
N ILE A 444 5.88 -16.52 -11.63
CA ILE A 444 5.88 -16.10 -10.22
C ILE A 444 4.46 -15.74 -9.77
N ARG A 445 3.75 -14.94 -10.57
CA ARG A 445 2.42 -14.44 -10.20
C ARG A 445 1.37 -15.54 -10.17
N GLN A 446 1.40 -16.46 -11.13
CA GLN A 446 0.52 -17.63 -11.17
C GLN A 446 0.80 -18.55 -9.98
N LEU A 447 2.08 -18.84 -9.71
CA LEU A 447 2.52 -19.67 -8.61
C LEU A 447 2.12 -19.10 -7.24
N MET A 448 2.33 -17.79 -7.05
CA MET A 448 1.95 -17.11 -5.81
C MET A 448 0.44 -17.17 -5.59
N TRP A 449 -0.36 -17.06 -6.65
CA TRP A 449 -1.81 -17.21 -6.58
C TRP A 449 -2.23 -18.63 -6.18
N ASP A 450 -1.72 -19.64 -6.90
CA ASP A 450 -2.17 -21.02 -6.74
C ASP A 450 -1.69 -21.66 -5.43
N TYR A 451 -0.49 -21.31 -4.98
CA TYR A 451 0.20 -22.00 -3.87
C TYR A 451 0.38 -21.15 -2.62
N VAL A 452 0.35 -19.82 -2.74
CA VAL A 452 0.57 -18.86 -1.63
C VAL A 452 -0.59 -17.86 -1.52
N GLY A 453 -1.74 -18.20 -2.13
CA GLY A 453 -2.98 -17.44 -2.11
C GLY A 453 -3.75 -17.58 -0.79
N ILE A 454 -5.08 -17.59 -0.89
CA ILE A 454 -6.00 -17.54 0.26
C ILE A 454 -5.93 -18.84 1.08
N ALA A 455 -6.27 -19.98 0.49
CA ALA A 455 -6.14 -21.30 1.13
C ALA A 455 -4.77 -21.94 0.83
N ARG A 456 -4.03 -22.33 1.88
CA ARG A 456 -2.65 -22.84 1.80
C ARG A 456 -2.52 -24.23 2.42
N THR A 457 -1.61 -25.03 1.88
CA THR A 457 -1.21 -26.33 2.46
C THR A 457 0.30 -26.47 2.41
N THR A 458 0.88 -27.24 3.34
CA THR A 458 2.34 -27.51 3.37
C THR A 458 2.87 -27.99 2.02
N LYS A 459 2.15 -28.89 1.36
CA LYS A 459 2.53 -29.41 0.03
C LYS A 459 2.57 -28.31 -1.04
N ARG A 460 1.58 -27.40 -1.07
CA ARG A 460 1.55 -26.26 -2.00
C ARG A 460 2.69 -25.28 -1.71
N LEU A 461 2.94 -24.96 -0.43
CA LEU A 461 4.03 -24.06 -0.03
C LEU A 461 5.42 -24.61 -0.39
N LEU A 462 5.67 -25.91 -0.21
CA LEU A 462 6.93 -26.55 -0.61
C LEU A 462 7.13 -26.54 -2.13
N ARG A 463 6.06 -26.71 -2.92
CA ARG A 463 6.09 -26.55 -4.38
C ARG A 463 6.44 -25.11 -4.77
N ALA A 464 5.81 -24.12 -4.13
CA ALA A 464 6.12 -22.71 -4.35
C ALA A 464 7.60 -22.41 -4.08
N GLN A 465 8.11 -22.86 -2.92
CA GLN A 465 9.50 -22.65 -2.54
C GLN A 465 10.48 -23.28 -3.54
N SER A 466 10.20 -24.49 -4.01
CA SER A 466 11.09 -25.21 -4.92
C SER A 466 11.23 -24.49 -6.27
N ARG A 467 10.12 -24.02 -6.84
CA ARG A 467 10.11 -23.26 -8.10
C ARG A 467 10.73 -21.86 -7.94
N LEU A 468 10.42 -21.14 -6.87
CA LEU A 468 11.04 -19.84 -6.60
C LEU A 468 12.57 -19.94 -6.41
N LYS A 469 13.07 -21.05 -5.83
CA LYS A 469 14.51 -21.31 -5.73
C LYS A 469 15.17 -21.59 -7.08
N LEU A 470 14.44 -22.15 -8.04
CA LEU A 470 14.93 -22.35 -9.40
C LEU A 470 15.05 -21.01 -10.13
N LEU A 471 13.96 -20.23 -10.12
CA LEU A 471 13.90 -18.88 -10.72
C LEU A 471 14.92 -17.89 -10.12
N LEU A 472 15.38 -18.11 -8.89
CA LEU A 472 16.41 -17.28 -8.27
C LEU A 472 17.84 -17.67 -8.70
N LYS A 473 18.05 -18.90 -9.17
CA LYS A 473 19.34 -19.40 -9.63
C LYS A 473 19.58 -19.09 -11.11
N GLU A 474 18.51 -19.14 -11.89
CA GLU A 474 18.44 -18.56 -13.24
C GLU A 474 18.67 -17.05 -13.18
#